data_AF-J0WV66-F1
#
_entry.id   AF-J0WV66-F1
#
_cell.length_a   1.000
_cell.length_b   1.000
_cell.length_c   1.000
_cell.angle_alpha   90.00
_cell.angle_beta   90.00
_cell.angle_gamma   90.00
#
_symmetry.space_group_name_H-M   'P 1'
#
loop_
_entity.id
_entity.type
_entity.pdbx_description
1 polymer ?
#
loop_
_entity_poly.entity_id
_entity_poly.type
_entity_poly.pdbx_seq_one_letter_code
_entity_poly.pdbx_strand_id
1 'polypeptide(L)'
;MIIRQFSQEQYDLLCRYLTQQGHSGPLDASYEVSMKVDDYEYRLRLQPGTKRKIAILQAVRSWTEQGEQRFQLITDNLPLSCLLELLLLERKSAEQHKKTCRQHG
;
A
#
# COMPACT_ATOMS: atom_id res chain seq x y z
N MET A 1 3.46 14.15 0.43
CA MET A 1 4.44 13.09 0.76
C MET A 1 4.63 13.02 2.27
N ILE A 2 4.54 11.84 2.85
CA ILE A 2 4.83 11.59 4.27
C ILE A 2 5.86 10.48 4.42
N ILE A 3 6.62 10.49 5.52
CA ILE A 3 7.57 9.43 5.85
C ILE A 3 7.17 8.83 7.19
N ARG A 4 7.00 7.51 7.22
CA ARG A 4 6.63 6.77 8.43
C ARG A 4 7.74 5.80 8.83
N GLN A 5 8.00 5.76 10.13
CA GLN A 5 8.94 4.83 10.76
C GLN A 5 8.17 3.59 11.18
N PHE A 6 8.71 2.41 10.86
CA PHE A 6 8.09 1.13 11.16
C PHE A 6 8.90 0.33 12.18
N SER A 7 8.23 -0.62 12.85
CA SER A 7 8.91 -1.73 13.53
C SER A 7 9.57 -2.66 12.50
N GLN A 8 10.51 -3.51 12.94
CA GLN A 8 11.17 -4.46 12.05
C GLN A 8 10.17 -5.37 11.34
N GLU A 9 9.27 -5.99 12.11
CA GLU A 9 8.27 -6.94 11.60
C GLU A 9 7.35 -6.30 10.54
N GLN A 10 6.81 -5.10 10.82
CA GLN A 10 5.93 -4.41 9.87
C GLN A 10 6.68 -3.98 8.61
N TYR A 11 7.92 -3.52 8.76
CA TYR A 11 8.76 -3.11 7.65
C TYR A 11 9.08 -4.29 6.72
N ASP A 12 9.48 -5.43 7.29
CA ASP A 12 9.81 -6.62 6.52
C ASP A 12 8.57 -7.21 5.83
N LEU A 13 7.43 -7.22 6.52
CA LEU A 13 6.16 -7.63 5.94
C LEU A 13 5.78 -6.76 4.73
N LEU A 14 5.85 -5.44 4.89
CA LEU A 14 5.49 -4.51 3.83
C LEU A 14 6.48 -4.60 2.67
N CYS A 15 7.79 -4.64 2.92
CA CYS A 15 8.79 -4.79 1.85
C CYS A 15 8.59 -6.09 1.05
N ARG A 16 8.34 -7.22 1.72
CA ARG A 16 8.04 -8.48 1.02
C ARG A 16 6.80 -8.36 0.14
N TYR A 17 5.75 -7.74 0.65
CA TYR A 17 4.54 -7.49 -0.12
C TYR A 17 4.82 -6.59 -1.34
N LEU A 18 5.57 -5.50 -1.18
CA LEU A 18 5.92 -4.59 -2.27
C LEU A 18 6.72 -5.30 -3.36
N THR A 19 7.70 -6.13 -2.99
CA THR A 19 8.48 -6.91 -3.96
C THR A 19 7.64 -7.96 -4.69
N GLN A 20 6.63 -8.54 -4.04
CA GLN A 20 5.81 -9.61 -4.61
C GLN A 20 4.63 -9.12 -5.44
N GLN A 21 4.03 -7.98 -5.07
CA GLN A 21 2.74 -7.52 -5.59
C GLN A 21 2.78 -6.08 -6.10
N GLY A 22 3.84 -5.33 -5.77
CA GLY A 22 4.02 -3.96 -6.23
C GLY A 22 4.58 -3.91 -7.65
N HIS A 23 4.16 -2.90 -8.40
CA HIS A 23 4.72 -2.60 -9.71
C HIS A 23 5.81 -1.53 -9.55
N SER A 24 6.99 -1.76 -10.12
CA SER A 24 8.07 -0.77 -10.14
C SER A 24 8.68 -0.71 -11.54
N GLY A 25 9.07 0.49 -11.99
CA GLY A 25 9.85 0.66 -13.20
C GLY A 25 11.32 0.23 -13.02
N PRO A 26 12.07 -0.01 -14.11
CA PRO A 26 13.48 -0.42 -14.04
C PRO A 26 14.41 0.53 -13.28
N LEU A 27 14.04 1.80 -13.17
CA LEU A 27 14.82 2.85 -12.51
C LEU A 27 14.08 3.48 -11.31
N ASP A 28 12.97 2.86 -10.89
CA ASP A 28 12.18 3.36 -9.78
C ASP A 28 12.58 2.67 -8.48
N ALA A 29 12.89 3.46 -7.45
CA ALA A 29 13.04 2.97 -6.08
C ALA A 29 11.68 2.83 -5.35
N SER A 30 10.59 3.18 -6.03
CA SER A 30 9.23 3.17 -5.49
C SER A 30 8.37 2.12 -6.16
N TYR A 31 7.45 1.56 -5.40
CA TYR A 31 6.46 0.58 -5.84
C TYR A 31 5.08 1.21 -5.90
N GLU A 32 4.29 0.84 -6.89
CA GLU A 32 2.87 1.09 -7.00
C GLU A 32 2.09 -0.13 -6.54
N VAL A 33 1.18 0.06 -5.58
CA VAL A 33 0.28 -0.99 -5.09
C VAL A 33 -1.16 -0.54 -5.23
N SER A 34 -2.01 -1.47 -5.64
CA SER A 34 -3.45 -1.27 -5.74
C SER A 34 -4.13 -1.74 -4.46
N MET A 35 -5.11 -0.97 -4.00
CA MET A 35 -6.02 -1.36 -2.92
C MET A 35 -7.43 -0.89 -3.23
N LYS A 36 -8.43 -1.62 -2.75
CA LYS A 36 -9.83 -1.23 -2.85
C LYS A 36 -10.35 -0.84 -1.47
N VAL A 37 -10.97 0.32 -1.36
CA VAL A 37 -11.64 0.78 -0.13
C VAL A 37 -13.03 1.23 -0.55
N ASP A 38 -14.04 0.52 -0.05
CA ASP A 38 -15.44 0.65 -0.46
C ASP A 38 -15.58 0.55 -1.99
N ASP A 39 -16.20 1.54 -2.62
CA ASP A 39 -16.43 1.61 -4.07
C ASP A 39 -15.27 2.25 -4.85
N TYR A 40 -14.19 2.62 -4.15
CA TYR A 40 -13.05 3.31 -4.75
C TYR A 40 -11.84 2.39 -4.88
N GLU A 41 -11.16 2.52 -6.02
CA GLU A 41 -9.83 1.94 -6.21
C GLU A 41 -8.76 2.99 -5.93
N TYR A 42 -7.71 2.58 -5.25
CA TYR A 42 -6.56 3.43 -4.96
C TYR A 42 -5.29 2.77 -5.47
N ARG A 43 -4.44 3.57 -6.10
CA ARG A 43 -3.05 3.21 -6.38
C ARG A 43 -2.13 4.07 -5.53
N LEU A 44 -1.37 3.46 -4.64
CA LEU A 44 -0.42 4.13 -3.76
C LEU A 44 0.98 3.97 -4.32
N ARG A 45 1.77 5.04 -4.32
CA ARG A 45 3.20 4.99 -4.61
C ARG A 45 4.00 5.06 -3.32
N LEU A 46 4.70 3.96 -3.01
CA LEU A 46 5.43 3.73 -1.77
C LEU A 46 6.91 3.52 -2.05
N GLN A 47 7.80 4.15 -1.30
CA GLN A 47 9.24 3.98 -1.44
C GLN A 47 9.85 3.48 -0.13
N PRO A 48 10.35 2.24 -0.10
CA PRO A 48 11.19 1.76 0.98
C PRO A 48 12.46 2.62 1.12
N GLY A 49 12.77 3.01 2.34
CA GLY A 49 13.91 3.83 2.69
C GLY A 49 14.76 3.20 3.79
N THR A 50 15.88 3.85 4.09
CA THR A 50 16.80 3.38 5.14
C THR A 50 16.16 3.47 6.53
N LYS A 51 16.74 2.73 7.48
CA LYS A 51 16.31 2.73 8.90
C LYS A 51 14.84 2.32 9.10
N ARG A 52 14.27 1.49 8.23
CA ARG A 52 12.89 1.00 8.28
C ARG A 52 11.84 2.12 8.10
N LYS A 53 12.16 3.06 7.21
CA LYS A 53 11.24 4.14 6.83
C LYS A 53 10.56 3.81 5.52
N ILE A 54 9.30 4.16 5.40
CA ILE A 54 8.59 4.14 4.12
C ILE A 54 8.14 5.56 3.82
N ALA A 55 8.49 6.04 2.63
CA ALA A 55 7.91 7.26 2.09
C ALA A 55 6.64 6.90 1.31
N ILE A 56 5.54 7.59 1.63
CA ILE A 56 4.29 7.54 0.88
C ILE A 56 4.28 8.80 0.02
N LEU A 57 4.56 8.62 -1.26
CA LEU A 57 4.82 9.73 -2.18
C LEU A 57 3.51 10.41 -2.55
N GLN A 58 2.56 9.62 -3.05
CA GLN A 58 1.24 10.04 -3.52
C GLN A 58 0.31 8.84 -3.64
N ALA A 59 -0.98 9.11 -3.84
CA ALA A 59 -1.95 8.12 -4.25
C ALA A 59 -2.84 8.67 -5.37
N VAL A 60 -3.39 7.79 -6.19
CA VAL A 60 -4.46 8.12 -7.14
C VAL A 60 -5.70 7.34 -6.73
N ARG A 61 -6.80 8.06 -6.46
CA ARG A 61 -8.13 7.48 -6.33
C ARG A 61 -8.78 7.41 -7.71
N SER A 62 -9.39 6.29 -8.05
CA SER A 62 -10.19 6.13 -9.26
C SER A 62 -11.56 5.53 -8.97
N TRP A 63 -12.57 6.00 -9.69
CA TRP A 63 -13.94 5.51 -9.64
C TRP A 63 -14.62 5.69 -10.99
N THR A 64 -15.71 4.98 -11.22
CA THR A 64 -16.56 5.17 -12.40
C THR A 64 -17.75 6.05 -12.03
N GLU A 65 -17.97 7.10 -12.80
CA GLU A 65 -19.10 8.02 -12.64
C GLU A 65 -19.77 8.21 -13.99
N GLN A 66 -21.05 7.85 -14.09
CA GLN A 66 -21.84 7.94 -15.33
C GLN A 66 -21.19 7.21 -16.54
N GLY A 67 -20.50 6.10 -16.28
CA GLY A 67 -19.80 5.32 -17.32
C GLY A 67 -18.41 5.85 -17.68
N GLU A 68 -17.96 6.95 -17.07
CA GLU A 68 -16.63 7.52 -17.29
C GLU A 68 -15.71 7.25 -16.11
N GLN A 69 -14.44 6.94 -16.40
CA GLN A 69 -13.43 6.75 -15.38
C GLN A 69 -12.91 8.11 -14.88
N ARG A 70 -13.05 8.35 -13.59
CA ARG A 70 -12.59 9.55 -12.89
C ARG A 70 -11.36 9.25 -12.06
N PHE A 71 -10.52 10.26 -11.89
CA PHE A 71 -9.26 10.16 -11.15
C PHE A 71 -9.05 11.38 -10.27
N GLN A 72 -8.49 11.17 -9.09
CA GLN A 72 -8.05 12.23 -8.19
C GLN A 72 -6.66 11.91 -7.66
N LEU A 73 -5.72 12.84 -7.88
CA LEU A 73 -4.41 12.80 -7.24
C LEU A 73 -4.52 13.22 -5.78
N ILE A 74 -3.91 12.45 -4.89
CA ILE A 74 -3.86 12.67 -3.45
C ILE A 74 -2.41 12.83 -3.04
N THR A 75 -2.06 14.01 -2.56
CA THR A 75 -0.72 14.34 -2.03
C THR A 75 -0.75 14.76 -0.55
N ASP A 76 -1.96 14.99 -0.02
CA ASP A 76 -2.21 15.42 1.35
C ASP A 76 -1.82 14.36 2.38
N ASN A 77 -1.21 14.82 3.48
CA ASN A 77 -0.59 13.95 4.47
C ASN A 77 -1.58 13.05 5.23
N LEU A 78 -2.78 13.57 5.52
CA LEU A 78 -3.78 12.83 6.29
C LEU A 78 -4.36 11.66 5.47
N PRO A 79 -4.92 11.86 4.26
CA PRO A 79 -5.36 10.74 3.42
C PRO A 79 -4.27 9.71 3.14
N LEU A 80 -3.03 10.15 2.86
CA LEU A 80 -1.91 9.23 2.65
C LEU A 80 -1.58 8.40 3.89
N SER A 81 -1.71 8.98 5.09
CA SER A 81 -1.53 8.25 6.35
C SER A 81 -2.63 7.20 6.52
N CYS A 82 -3.90 7.57 6.29
CA CYS A 82 -5.03 6.66 6.42
C CYS A 82 -4.95 5.48 5.46
N LEU A 83 -4.63 5.73 4.18
CA LEU A 83 -4.51 4.66 3.18
C LEU A 83 -3.37 3.69 3.51
N LEU A 84 -2.25 4.19 4.05
CA LEU A 84 -1.16 3.32 4.51
C LEU A 84 -1.60 2.43 5.67
N GLU A 85 -2.30 2.97 6.67
CA GLU A 85 -2.79 2.18 7.81
C GLU A 85 -3.77 1.10 7.35
N LEU A 86 -4.69 1.42 6.45
CA LEU A 86 -5.62 0.45 5.85
C LEU A 86 -4.88 -0.67 5.11
N LEU A 87 -3.87 -0.32 4.29
CA LEU A 87 -3.05 -1.31 3.60
C LEU A 87 -2.39 -2.26 4.59
N LEU A 88 -1.80 -1.75 5.68
CA LEU A 88 -1.12 -2.55 6.70
C LEU A 88 -2.09 -3.48 7.44
N LEU A 89 -3.29 -3.00 7.78
CA LEU A 89 -4.33 -3.79 8.42
C LEU A 89 -4.76 -4.96 7.54
N GLU A 90 -5.00 -4.71 6.26
CA GLU A 90 -5.36 -5.75 5.29
C GLU A 90 -4.26 -6.81 5.18
N ARG A 91 -2.99 -6.39 5.13
CA ARG A 91 -1.84 -7.32 5.06
C ARG A 91 -1.68 -8.15 6.33
N LYS A 92 -1.88 -7.57 7.51
CA LYS A 92 -1.85 -8.31 8.78
C LYS A 92 -2.93 -9.39 8.82
N SER A 93 -4.16 -9.07 8.43
CA SER A 93 -5.27 -10.03 8.38
C SER A 93 -5.00 -11.17 7.40
N ALA A 94 -4.44 -10.86 6.22
CA ALA A 94 -4.10 -11.87 5.22
C ALA A 94 -3.02 -12.85 5.70
N GLU A 95 -2.01 -12.37 6.42
CA GLU A 95 -0.95 -13.23 6.97
C GLU A 95 -1.44 -14.12 8.13
N GLN A 96 -2.36 -13.61 8.97
CA GLN A 96 -2.99 -14.42 10.02
C GLN A 96 -3.85 -15.56 9.43
N HIS A 97 -4.57 -15.29 8.34
CA HIS A 97 -5.37 -16.30 7.66
C HIS A 97 -4.50 -17.42 7.07
N LYS A 98 -3.38 -17.08 6.40
CA LYS A 98 -2.45 -18.09 5.84
C LYS A 98 -1.83 -18.99 6.92
N LYS A 99 -1.49 -18.45 8.09
CA LYS A 99 -0.94 -19.24 9.20
C LYS A 99 -1.95 -20.24 9.76
N THR A 100 -3.23 -19.85 9.83
CA THR A 100 -4.31 -20.71 10.34
C THR A 100 -4.60 -21.89 9.40
N CYS A 101 -4.63 -21.65 8.08
CA CYS A 101 -4.88 -22.72 7.10
C CYS A 101 -3.72 -23.73 6.97
N ARG A 102 -2.47 -23.30 7.20
CA ARG A 102 -1.30 -24.21 7.17
C ARG A 102 -1.19 -25.16 8.37
N GLN A 103 -1.91 -24.89 9.46
CA GLN A 103 -1.91 -25.76 10.65
C GLN A 103 -2.96 -26.88 10.59
N HIS A 104 -3.81 -26.89 9.55
CA HIS A 104 -4.91 -27.85 9.39
C HIS A 104 -4.78 -28.71 8.11
N GLY A 105 -3.59 -28.75 7.49
CA GLY A 105 -3.31 -29.50 6.27
C GLY A 105 -2.22 -30.55 6.46
#